data_AF-A0A1X7TP40-F1
#
_entry.id   AF-A0A1X7TP40-F1
#
_cell.length_a   1.000
_cell.length_b   1.000
_cell.length_c   1.000
_cell.angle_alpha   90.00
_cell.angle_beta   90.00
_cell.angle_gamma   90.00
#
_symmetry.space_group_name_H-M   'P 1'
#
loop_
_entity.id
_entity.type
_entity.pdbx_description
1 polymer ?
#
loop_
_entity_poly.entity_id
_entity_poly.type
_entity_poly.pdbx_seq_one_letter_code
_entity_poly.pdbx_strand_id
1 'polypeptide(L)'
;MRPGLNAIMGPTGSGKTSLLDVLADRKSKGGLTGIVLVNGRPQPKYFKCMSGYVVQDDVIMGTLSVRENLYFSAALRLPNSMKWAEKKRRVEKVIGELGLTGCADTKVMKRERRDRERKRLKISK
;
A
#
# COMPACT_ATOMS: atom_id res chain seq x y z
N MET A 1 19.97 0.12 0.75
CA MET A 1 19.22 -1.16 0.80
C MET A 1 19.38 -1.86 -0.54
N ARG A 2 19.63 -3.17 -0.55
CA ARG A 2 19.72 -3.94 -1.80
C ARG A 2 18.32 -4.46 -2.18
N PRO A 3 18.06 -4.74 -3.47
CA PRO A 3 16.82 -5.41 -3.90
C PRO A 3 16.64 -6.72 -3.13
N GLY A 4 15.49 -6.90 -2.48
CA GLY A 4 15.20 -8.07 -1.64
C GLY A 4 14.30 -7.72 -0.44
N LEU A 5 14.09 -8.70 0.44
CA LEU A 5 13.34 -8.52 1.68
C LEU A 5 14.26 -7.90 2.74
N ASN A 6 14.01 -6.63 3.08
CA ASN A 6 14.72 -5.94 4.15
C ASN A 6 13.76 -5.78 5.34
N ALA A 7 14.18 -6.21 6.54
CA ALA A 7 13.36 -6.14 7.75
C ALA A 7 13.98 -5.16 8.77
N ILE A 8 13.13 -4.39 9.46
CA ILE A 8 13.53 -3.48 10.54
C ILE A 8 12.86 -3.96 11.83
N MET A 9 13.64 -4.32 12.85
CA MET A 9 13.15 -4.88 14.11
C MET A 9 13.63 -4.07 15.32
N GLY A 10 12.88 -4.14 16.42
CA GLY A 10 13.28 -3.60 17.73
C GLY A 10 12.08 -3.34 18.65
N PRO A 11 12.26 -2.70 19.81
CA PRO A 11 11.19 -2.43 20.77
C PRO A 11 10.19 -1.36 20.28
N THR A 12 8.96 -1.38 20.81
CA THR A 12 7.94 -0.34 20.56
C THR A 12 8.48 1.02 21.01
N GLY A 13 8.22 2.09 20.26
CA GLY A 13 8.68 3.45 20.59
C GLY A 13 10.08 3.82 20.10
N SER A 14 10.90 2.89 19.63
CA SER A 14 12.24 3.17 19.07
C SER A 14 12.27 3.88 17.71
N GLY A 15 11.13 4.39 17.22
CA GLY A 15 11.08 5.17 15.99
C GLY A 15 11.07 4.37 14.69
N LYS A 16 10.83 3.05 14.70
CA LYS A 16 10.71 2.22 13.47
C LYS A 16 9.74 2.80 12.44
N THR A 17 8.52 3.11 12.86
CA THR A 17 7.50 3.72 12.01
C THR A 17 7.95 5.08 11.51
N SER A 18 8.57 5.89 12.39
CA SER A 18 9.14 7.18 12.00
C SER A 18 10.25 7.05 10.95
N LEU A 19 11.12 6.04 11.04
CA LEU A 19 12.15 5.79 10.03
C LEU A 19 11.53 5.40 8.68
N LEU A 20 10.50 4.55 8.70
CA LEU A 20 9.76 4.18 7.48
C LEU A 20 9.04 5.39 6.86
N ASP A 21 8.47 6.28 7.68
CA ASP A 21 7.81 7.50 7.21
C ASP A 21 8.80 8.49 6.57
N VAL A 22 10.03 8.57 7.09
CA VAL A 22 11.11 9.38 6.51
C VAL A 22 11.55 8.81 5.17
N LEU A 23 11.76 7.50 5.07
CA LEU A 23 12.11 6.83 3.81
C LEU A 23 10.98 6.96 2.76
N ALA A 24 9.73 7.00 3.19
CA ALA A 24 8.57 7.16 2.34
C ALA A 24 8.24 8.63 1.95
N ASP A 25 9.07 9.61 2.35
CA ASP A 25 8.85 11.05 2.11
C ASP A 25 7.49 11.55 2.63
N ARG A 26 7.05 11.04 3.80
CA ARG A 26 5.79 11.42 4.45
C ARG A 26 5.97 12.34 5.66
N LYS A 27 7.17 12.42 6.23
CA LYS A 27 7.46 13.28 7.38
C LYS A 27 7.98 14.65 6.92
N SER A 28 7.53 15.72 7.59
CA SER A 28 8.00 17.08 7.30
C SER A 28 9.52 17.16 7.54
N LYS A 29 10.23 17.90 6.67
CA LYS A 29 11.70 18.06 6.70
C LYS A 29 12.24 18.75 7.97
N GLY A 30 11.35 19.24 8.85
CA GLY A 30 11.75 19.85 10.12
C GLY A 30 12.47 18.86 11.03
N GLY A 31 13.74 19.15 11.33
CA GLY A 31 14.58 18.35 12.25
C GLY A 31 15.20 17.08 11.65
N LEU A 32 15.10 16.87 10.33
CA LEU A 32 15.74 15.74 9.66
C LEU A 32 17.14 16.13 9.17
N THR A 33 18.15 15.42 9.64
CA THR A 33 19.53 15.52 9.15
C THR A 33 19.91 14.24 8.40
N GLY A 34 20.64 14.40 7.29
CA GLY A 34 21.08 13.29 6.44
C GLY A 34 20.47 13.30 5.03
N ILE A 35 20.94 12.37 4.20
CA ILE A 35 20.54 12.23 2.79
C ILE A 35 19.99 10.83 2.54
N VAL A 36 18.86 10.74 1.85
CA VAL A 36 18.29 9.48 1.36
C VAL A 36 18.53 9.39 -0.14
N LEU A 37 19.24 8.33 -0.55
CA LEU A 37 19.57 8.07 -1.95
C LEU A 37 18.86 6.81 -2.43
N VAL A 38 18.15 6.91 -3.55
CA VAL A 38 17.53 5.80 -4.25
C VAL A 38 18.38 5.51 -5.48
N ASN A 39 18.99 4.31 -5.54
CA ASN A 39 19.93 3.94 -6.60
C ASN A 39 21.06 4.97 -6.82
N GLY A 40 21.60 5.54 -5.73
CA GLY A 40 22.67 6.54 -5.77
C GLY A 40 22.22 7.95 -6.19
N ARG A 41 20.92 8.18 -6.41
CA ARG A 41 20.36 9.49 -6.76
C ARG A 41 19.46 10.03 -5.65
N PRO A 42 19.33 11.36 -5.51
CA PRO A 42 18.36 11.95 -4.60
C PRO A 42 16.94 11.47 -4.91
N GLN A 43 16.09 11.43 -3.89
CA GLN A 43 14.70 11.01 -4.03
C GLN A 43 13.96 11.93 -5.03
N PRO A 44 13.37 11.39 -6.11
CA PRO A 44 12.66 12.19 -7.10
C PRO A 44 11.37 12.78 -6.52
N LYS A 45 10.93 13.95 -7.01
CA LYS A 45 9.66 14.58 -6.58
C LYS A 45 8.43 13.67 -6.79
N TYR A 46 8.51 12.75 -7.73
CA TYR A 46 7.45 11.78 -8.06
C TYR A 46 7.63 10.42 -7.36
N PHE A 47 8.48 10.34 -6.32
CA PHE A 47 8.74 9.08 -5.62
C PHE A 47 7.45 8.41 -5.12
N LYS A 48 6.48 9.20 -4.65
CA LYS A 48 5.17 8.72 -4.19
C LYS A 48 4.36 7.99 -5.27
N CYS A 49 4.62 8.24 -6.55
CA CYS A 49 3.99 7.53 -7.67
C CYS A 49 4.72 6.21 -8.01
N MET A 50 6.00 6.09 -7.64
CA MET A 50 6.82 4.91 -7.90
C MET A 50 6.89 3.94 -6.70
N SER A 51 6.65 4.44 -5.49
CA SER A 51 6.72 3.66 -4.25
C SER A 51 5.32 3.38 -3.68
N GLY A 52 5.06 2.15 -3.25
CA GLY A 52 3.90 1.80 -2.44
C GLY A 52 4.22 1.93 -0.94
N TYR A 53 3.37 2.61 -0.17
CA TYR A 53 3.47 2.69 1.29
C TYR A 53 2.18 2.22 1.94
N VAL A 54 2.28 1.17 2.75
CA VAL A 54 1.15 0.63 3.51
C VAL A 54 1.21 1.18 4.93
N VAL A 55 0.27 2.06 5.26
CA VAL A 55 0.13 2.66 6.60
C VAL A 55 -0.35 1.64 7.64
N GLN A 56 0.03 1.86 8.90
CA GLN A 56 -0.41 1.04 10.03
C GLN A 56 -1.94 1.15 10.25
N ASP A 57 -2.48 2.37 10.17
CA ASP A 57 -3.91 2.67 10.29
C ASP A 57 -4.69 2.50 8.98
N ASP A 58 -5.92 2.03 9.07
CA ASP A 58 -6.74 1.67 7.91
C ASP A 58 -7.39 2.87 7.22
N VAL A 59 -7.05 3.10 5.95
CA VAL A 59 -7.81 3.97 5.05
C VAL A 59 -8.52 3.09 4.01
N ILE A 60 -9.59 2.42 4.45
CA ILE A 60 -10.43 1.59 3.58
C ILE A 60 -11.86 2.13 3.63
N MET A 61 -12.44 2.40 2.46
CA MET A 61 -13.87 2.74 2.36
C MET A 61 -14.68 1.53 2.79
N GLY A 62 -15.26 1.61 3.99
CA GLY A 62 -15.99 0.50 4.61
C GLY A 62 -17.31 0.16 3.92
N THR A 63 -17.87 1.11 3.16
CA THR A 63 -19.15 0.96 2.46
C THR A 63 -19.06 0.09 1.20
N LEU A 64 -17.86 -0.05 0.63
CA LEU A 64 -17.58 -0.81 -0.60
C LEU A 64 -17.14 -2.24 -0.28
N SER A 65 -17.34 -3.15 -1.24
CA SER A 65 -16.77 -4.49 -1.23
C SER A 65 -15.24 -4.47 -1.41
N VAL A 66 -14.60 -5.60 -1.10
CA VAL A 66 -13.15 -5.79 -1.31
C VAL A 66 -12.78 -5.57 -2.78
N ARG A 67 -13.57 -6.14 -3.69
CA ARG A 67 -13.42 -6.01 -5.14
C ARG A 67 -13.58 -4.57 -5.61
N GLU A 68 -14.61 -3.85 -5.15
CA GLU A 68 -14.83 -2.44 -5.51
C GLU A 68 -13.70 -1.54 -4.99
N ASN A 69 -13.22 -1.76 -3.77
CA ASN A 69 -12.07 -1.02 -3.22
C ASN A 69 -10.81 -1.21 -4.07
N LEU A 70 -10.60 -2.42 -4.55
CA LEU A 70 -9.47 -2.75 -5.43
C LEU A 70 -9.62 -2.13 -6.82
N TYR A 71 -10.81 -2.17 -7.42
CA TYR A 71 -11.08 -1.47 -8.68
C TYR A 71 -10.88 0.03 -8.55
N PHE A 72 -11.35 0.64 -7.46
CA PHE A 72 -11.17 2.07 -7.21
C PHE A 72 -9.68 2.44 -7.06
N SER A 73 -8.92 1.66 -6.30
CA SER A 73 -7.47 1.85 -6.16
C SER A 73 -6.74 1.69 -7.50
N ALA A 74 -7.08 0.65 -8.25
CA ALA A 74 -6.49 0.37 -9.56
C ALA A 74 -6.86 1.44 -10.59
N ALA A 75 -8.08 1.97 -10.56
CA ALA A 75 -8.50 3.05 -11.45
C ALA A 75 -7.68 4.33 -11.25
N LEU A 76 -7.37 4.68 -9.99
CA LEU A 76 -6.61 5.87 -9.63
C LEU A 76 -5.10 5.71 -9.81
N ARG A 77 -4.55 4.51 -9.58
CA ARG A 77 -3.11 4.25 -9.64
C ARG A 77 -2.60 3.78 -11.00
N LEU A 78 -3.45 3.12 -11.80
CA LEU A 78 -3.07 2.65 -13.14
C LEU A 78 -3.30 3.74 -14.18
N PRO A 79 -2.43 3.86 -15.19
CA PRO A 79 -2.54 4.87 -16.23
C PRO A 79 -3.86 4.77 -17.01
N ASN A 80 -4.37 5.91 -17.47
CA ASN A 80 -5.60 6.00 -18.26
C ASN A 80 -5.47 5.39 -19.67
N SER A 81 -4.24 5.20 -20.15
CA SER A 81 -3.95 4.49 -21.42
C SER A 81 -4.30 3.00 -21.36
N MET A 82 -4.47 2.43 -20.17
CA MET A 82 -4.83 1.03 -19.99
C MET A 82 -6.33 0.81 -20.14
N LYS A 83 -6.72 -0.13 -21.02
CA LYS A 83 -8.13 -0.53 -21.21
C LYS A 83 -8.76 -0.99 -19.90
N TRP A 84 -10.05 -0.69 -19.72
CA TRP A 84 -10.79 -1.10 -18.53
C TRP A 84 -10.76 -2.62 -18.29
N ALA A 85 -10.87 -3.42 -19.35
CA ALA A 85 -10.77 -4.88 -19.25
C ALA A 85 -9.40 -5.35 -18.71
N GLU A 86 -8.32 -4.68 -19.09
CA GLU A 86 -6.96 -4.96 -18.62
C GLU A 86 -6.81 -4.61 -17.13
N LYS A 87 -7.32 -3.45 -16.71
CA LYS A 87 -7.39 -3.07 -15.28
C LYS A 87 -8.21 -4.11 -14.51
N LYS A 88 -9.32 -4.58 -15.11
CA LYS A 88 -10.22 -5.53 -14.48
C LYS A 88 -9.54 -6.87 -14.19
N ARG A 89 -8.86 -7.39 -15.20
CA ARG A 89 -8.06 -8.62 -15.13
C ARG A 89 -6.97 -8.55 -14.05
N ARG A 90 -6.27 -7.42 -13.94
CA ARG A 90 -5.22 -7.24 -12.92
C ARG A 90 -5.78 -7.30 -11.50
N VAL A 91 -6.93 -6.69 -11.26
CA VAL A 91 -7.59 -6.73 -9.95
C VAL A 91 -8.01 -8.16 -9.58
N GLU A 92 -8.64 -8.90 -10.49
CA GLU A 92 -9.01 -10.30 -10.20
C GLU A 92 -7.77 -11.19 -9.96
N LYS A 93 -6.66 -10.93 -10.67
CA LYS A 93 -5.38 -11.61 -10.40
C LYS A 93 -4.88 -11.34 -8.97
N VAL A 94 -4.92 -10.09 -8.53
CA VAL A 94 -4.50 -9.69 -7.16
C VAL A 94 -5.42 -10.30 -6.10
N ILE A 95 -6.74 -10.36 -6.35
CA ILE A 95 -7.70 -11.04 -5.47
C ILE A 95 -7.34 -12.52 -5.33
N GLY A 96 -6.98 -13.18 -6.43
CA GLY A 96 -6.52 -14.57 -6.44
C GLY A 96 -5.21 -14.79 -5.68
N GLU A 97 -4.18 -14.00 -5.97
CA GLU A 97 -2.85 -14.10 -5.34
C GLU A 97 -2.89 -13.86 -3.82
N LEU A 98 -3.82 -13.01 -3.35
CA LEU A 98 -3.99 -12.72 -1.92
C LEU A 98 -4.99 -13.66 -1.22
N GLY A 99 -5.65 -14.54 -1.98
CA GLY A 99 -6.66 -15.47 -1.46
C GLY A 99 -7.89 -14.75 -0.91
N LEU A 100 -8.28 -13.63 -1.54
CA LEU A 100 -9.45 -12.82 -1.16
C LEU A 100 -10.73 -13.23 -1.92
N THR A 101 -10.69 -14.30 -2.71
CA THR A 101 -11.82 -14.78 -3.53
C THR A 101 -13.09 -15.03 -2.71
N GLY A 102 -12.96 -15.64 -1.53
CA GLY A 102 -14.10 -15.93 -0.64
C GLY A 102 -14.75 -14.72 0.03
N CYS A 103 -14.09 -13.55 -0.01
CA CYS A 103 -14.61 -12.30 0.56
C CYS A 103 -14.64 -11.14 -0.46
N ALA A 104 -14.45 -11.43 -1.76
CA ALA A 104 -14.35 -10.43 -2.82
C ALA A 104 -15.59 -9.52 -2.90
N ASP A 105 -16.79 -10.10 -2.76
CA ASP A 105 -18.08 -9.40 -2.84
C ASP A 105 -18.64 -8.99 -1.48
N THR A 106 -17.89 -9.21 -0.40
CA THR A 106 -18.31 -8.85 0.95
C THR A 106 -17.96 -7.40 1.27
N LYS A 107 -18.92 -6.63 1.79
CA LYS A 107 -18.69 -5.26 2.28
C LYS A 107 -17.73 -5.26 3.45
N VAL A 108 -16.74 -4.36 3.41
CA VAL A 108 -15.70 -4.24 4.45
C VAL A 108 -16.28 -3.84 5.82
N MET A 109 -17.42 -3.15 5.88
CA MET A 109 -18.08 -2.74 7.13
C MET A 109 -18.80 -3.86 7.89
N LYS A 110 -19.13 -5.01 7.27
CA LYS A 110 -20.05 -5.97 7.90
C LYS A 110 -19.28 -6.88 8.87
N ARG A 111 -19.22 -6.41 10.13
CA ARG A 111 -18.57 -7.01 11.32
C ARG A 111 -17.05 -7.02 11.24
N GLU A 112 -16.42 -6.80 12.39
CA GLU A 112 -15.00 -6.95 12.72
C GLU A 112 -14.48 -8.37 12.38
N ARG A 113 -14.48 -8.76 11.11
CA ARG A 113 -13.99 -10.07 10.66
C ARG A 113 -12.57 -9.94 10.14
N ARG A 114 -11.70 -10.66 10.87
CA ARG A 114 -10.32 -11.06 10.57
C ARG A 114 -9.43 -9.92 10.07
N ASP A 115 -8.75 -9.28 11.02
CA ASP A 115 -7.59 -8.39 10.79
C ASP A 115 -6.63 -8.88 9.70
N ARG A 116 -6.50 -10.19 9.52
CA ARG A 116 -5.69 -10.81 8.46
C ARG A 116 -6.18 -10.47 7.04
N GLU A 117 -7.47 -10.55 6.76
CA GLU A 117 -8.02 -10.25 5.43
C GLU A 117 -7.94 -8.75 5.14
N ARG A 118 -8.22 -7.92 6.16
CA ARG A 118 -8.05 -6.46 6.08
C ARG A 118 -6.60 -6.09 5.79
N LYS A 119 -5.63 -6.69 6.51
CA LYS A 119 -4.19 -6.51 6.27
C LYS A 119 -3.78 -6.90 4.84
N ARG A 120 -4.30 -8.00 4.30
CA ARG A 120 -4.02 -8.42 2.91
C ARG A 120 -4.59 -7.43 1.88
N LEU A 121 -5.81 -6.93 2.11
CA LEU A 121 -6.39 -5.86 1.29
C LEU A 121 -5.54 -4.58 1.33
N LYS A 122 -4.90 -4.23 2.46
CA LYS A 122 -4.00 -3.07 2.51
C LYS A 122 -2.78 -3.25 1.60
N ILE A 123 -2.20 -4.43 1.58
CA ILE A 123 -1.01 -4.76 0.76
C ILE A 123 -1.35 -4.75 -0.74
N SER A 124 -2.59 -5.09 -1.07
CA SER A 124 -3.08 -5.18 -2.45
C SER A 124 -3.25 -3.84 -3.16
N LYS A 125 -3.46 -2.77 -2.39
CA LYS A 125 -3.71 -1.45 -2.93
C LYS A 125 -2.40 -0.84 -3.38
#